data_AF-A0A968SYD1-F1
#
_entry.id   AF-A0A968SYD1-F1
#
_cell.length_a   1.000
_cell.length_b   1.000
_cell.length_c   1.000
_cell.angle_alpha   90.00
_cell.angle_beta   90.00
_cell.angle_gamma   90.00
#
_symmetry.space_group_name_H-M   'P 1'
#
loop_
_entity.id
_entity.type
_entity.pdbx_description
1 polymer ?
#
loop_
_entity_poly.entity_id
_entity_poly.type
_entity_poly.pdbx_seq_one_letter_code
_entity_poly.pdbx_strand_id
1 'polypeptide(L)'
;MERWELVNQDQDRFLLVADIDGINSLSQQRVEGTYQVIRALSSSDLLLEQEGKLYRAGGGIDAQIRLSRIFIRRGRPIRSEVEQIAFTEQLFTLPEDPGSPLQVTYTGILEIEDAFDLSITPSVEEYQPVTLQFLGDETALLRFTSARREDLQPFENSYGSGQMLVRRVYAD
;
A
#
# COMPACT_ATOMS: atom_id res chain seq x y z
N MET A 1 -12.51 14.77 16.89
CA MET A 1 -12.17 14.85 15.45
C MET A 1 -11.00 13.92 15.28
N GLU A 2 -11.25 12.79 14.64
CA GLU A 2 -10.33 11.65 14.66
C GLU A 2 -9.08 12.03 13.87
N ARG A 3 -7.93 11.79 14.47
CA ARG A 3 -6.60 12.20 13.98
C ARG A 3 -6.33 11.80 12.52
N TRP A 4 -7.01 10.77 12.02
CA TRP A 4 -6.84 10.22 10.68
C TRP A 4 -7.84 10.77 9.65
N GLU A 5 -8.92 11.44 10.08
CA GLU A 5 -9.84 12.13 9.16
C GLU A 5 -9.13 13.26 8.41
N LEU A 6 -8.21 13.97 9.08
CA LEU A 6 -7.37 14.99 8.47
C LEU A 6 -6.42 14.41 7.40
N VAL A 7 -5.94 13.19 7.61
CA VAL A 7 -5.10 12.49 6.62
C VAL A 7 -5.90 12.24 5.35
N ASN A 8 -7.12 11.73 5.48
CA ASN A 8 -7.99 11.48 4.32
C ASN A 8 -8.36 12.76 3.55
N GLN A 9 -8.49 13.90 4.23
CA GLN A 9 -8.81 15.19 3.60
C GLN A 9 -7.62 15.84 2.88
N ASP A 10 -6.40 15.61 3.37
CA ASP A 10 -5.20 16.31 2.88
C ASP A 10 -4.31 15.46 1.97
N GLN A 11 -4.41 14.13 1.99
CA GLN A 11 -3.53 13.22 1.26
C GLN A 11 -3.56 13.38 -0.27
N ASP A 12 -4.60 14.00 -0.82
CA ASP A 12 -4.72 14.25 -2.27
C ASP A 12 -4.16 15.61 -2.70
N ARG A 13 -3.81 16.48 -1.74
CA ARG A 13 -3.32 17.84 -2.00
C ARG A 13 -1.91 18.06 -1.50
N PHE A 14 -1.47 17.29 -0.51
CA PHE A 14 -0.14 17.41 0.08
C PHE A 14 0.48 16.02 0.28
N LEU A 15 1.79 15.92 0.06
CA LEU A 15 2.53 14.82 0.69
C LEU A 15 2.45 15.02 2.20
N LEU A 16 2.04 13.98 2.91
CA LEU A 16 1.97 14.01 4.36
C LEU A 16 3.21 13.33 4.94
N VAL A 17 3.78 13.95 5.96
CA VAL A 17 4.97 13.46 6.66
C VAL A 17 4.62 13.26 8.13
N ALA A 18 5.01 12.13 8.69
CA ALA A 18 4.79 11.76 10.07
C ALA A 18 6.12 11.60 10.80
N ASP A 19 6.33 12.39 11.84
CA ASP A 19 7.37 12.16 12.83
C ASP A 19 6.79 11.25 13.93
N ILE A 20 7.36 10.06 14.12
CA ILE A 20 6.81 9.03 15.03
C ILE A 20 7.79 8.66 16.13
N ASP A 21 7.23 8.24 17.26
CA ASP A 21 7.92 7.57 18.37
C ASP A 21 7.02 6.41 18.83
N GLY A 22 7.57 5.21 18.90
CA GLY A 22 6.83 4.00 19.16
C GLY A 22 7.73 2.81 19.42
N ILE A 23 7.15 1.62 19.29
CA ILE A 23 7.83 0.35 19.51
C ILE A 23 7.52 -0.57 18.35
N ASN A 24 8.54 -1.25 17.83
CA ASN A 24 8.35 -2.34 16.88
C ASN A 24 7.65 -3.51 17.58
N SER A 25 6.51 -3.94 17.06
CA SER A 25 5.66 -4.96 17.69
C SER A 25 6.35 -6.32 17.83
N LEU A 26 7.30 -6.64 16.97
CA LEU A 26 8.02 -7.92 17.03
C LEU A 26 9.26 -7.82 17.92
N SER A 27 10.18 -6.89 17.61
CA SER A 27 11.47 -6.81 18.32
C SER A 27 11.38 -6.12 19.68
N GLN A 28 10.26 -5.44 19.97
CA GLN A 28 10.05 -4.60 21.17
C GLN A 28 11.07 -3.46 21.30
N GLN A 29 11.82 -3.17 20.25
CA GLN A 29 12.76 -2.06 20.22
C GLN A 29 12.04 -0.75 19.92
N ARG A 30 12.56 0.34 20.47
CA ARG A 30 12.06 1.68 20.20
C ARG A 30 12.28 2.03 18.73
N VAL A 31 11.27 2.64 18.12
CA VAL A 31 11.32 3.16 16.75
C VAL A 31 11.04 4.64 16.80
N GLU A 32 11.98 5.44 16.31
CA GLU A 32 11.85 6.89 16.16
C GLU A 32 12.30 7.27 14.75
N GLY A 33 11.55 8.15 14.10
CA GLY A 33 11.92 8.61 12.76
C GLY A 33 10.86 9.42 12.06
N THR A 34 11.20 9.82 10.85
CA THR A 34 10.32 10.57 9.94
C THR A 34 9.92 9.65 8.79
N TYR A 35 8.62 9.58 8.52
CA TYR A 35 8.01 8.67 7.56
C TYR A 35 7.11 9.45 6.60
N GLN A 36 7.01 8.98 5.36
CA GLN A 36 5.95 9.43 4.47
C GLN A 36 4.64 8.72 4.87
N VAL A 37 3.54 9.48 4.98
CA VAL A 37 2.22 8.89 5.17
C VAL A 37 1.64 8.56 3.80
N ILE A 38 1.37 7.28 3.55
CA ILE A 38 0.80 6.82 2.27
C ILE A 38 -0.71 6.98 2.26
N ARG A 39 -1.37 6.52 3.33
CA ARG A 39 -2.82 6.64 3.54
C ARG A 39 -3.21 6.28 4.97
N ALA A 40 -4.44 6.57 5.36
CA ALA A 40 -5.08 5.85 6.45
C ALA A 40 -5.49 4.44 5.98
N LEU A 41 -5.19 3.43 6.81
CA LEU A 41 -5.65 2.05 6.60
C LEU A 41 -6.95 1.79 7.35
N SER A 42 -7.10 2.37 8.55
CA SER A 42 -8.28 2.25 9.39
C SER A 42 -8.47 3.54 10.22
N SER A 43 -9.45 3.54 11.12
CA SER A 43 -9.63 4.59 12.14
C SER A 43 -8.57 4.55 13.26
N SER A 44 -7.64 3.61 13.24
CA SER A 44 -6.56 3.51 14.25
C SER A 44 -5.16 3.46 13.65
N ASP A 45 -5.04 3.17 12.35
CA ASP A 45 -3.77 2.81 11.73
C ASP A 45 -3.50 3.59 10.45
N LEU A 46 -2.24 3.96 10.29
CA LEU A 46 -1.70 4.54 9.07
C LEU A 46 -0.82 3.53 8.35
N LEU A 47 -0.76 3.68 7.03
CA LEU A 47 0.31 3.11 6.23
C LEU A 47 1.41 4.15 6.10
N LEU A 48 2.59 3.83 6.62
CA LEU A 48 3.79 4.64 6.57
C LEU A 48 4.81 4.03 5.62
N GLU A 49 5.62 4.87 5.00
CA GLU A 49 6.76 4.46 4.17
C GLU A 49 8.04 5.12 4.68
N GLN A 50 9.11 4.33 4.70
CA GLN A 50 10.47 4.79 4.94
C GLN A 50 11.45 3.89 4.18
N GLU A 51 12.30 4.50 3.35
CA GLU A 51 13.38 3.82 2.61
C GLU A 51 12.89 2.62 1.77
N GLY A 52 11.72 2.76 1.16
CA GLY A 52 11.06 1.74 0.33
C GLY A 52 10.26 0.71 1.13
N LYS A 53 10.31 0.74 2.46
CA LYS A 53 9.61 -0.22 3.32
C LYS A 53 8.29 0.34 3.81
N LEU A 54 7.26 -0.49 3.78
CA LEU A 54 5.93 -0.16 4.27
C LEU A 54 5.73 -0.67 5.70
N TYR A 55 5.09 0.16 6.53
CA TYR A 55 4.77 -0.18 7.91
C TYR A 55 3.33 0.21 8.23
N ARG A 56 2.57 -0.71 8.83
CA ARG A 56 1.32 -0.36 9.51
C ARG A 56 1.67 0.19 10.89
N ALA A 57 1.33 1.45 11.12
CA ALA A 57 1.64 2.13 12.37
C ALA A 57 0.33 2.61 13.04
N GLY A 58 0.11 2.22 14.28
CA GLY A 58 -1.18 2.49 14.93
C GLY A 58 -1.40 1.73 16.22
N GLY A 59 -2.67 1.59 16.59
CA GLY A 59 -3.12 0.81 17.74
C GLY A 59 -3.65 -0.58 17.38
N GLY A 60 -3.75 -0.90 16.08
CA GLY A 60 -4.23 -2.20 15.60
C GLY A 60 -3.32 -3.36 15.98
N ILE A 61 -3.91 -4.55 16.09
CA ILE A 61 -3.18 -5.78 16.50
C ILE A 61 -2.10 -6.18 15.49
N ASP A 62 -2.33 -5.93 14.19
CA ASP A 62 -1.37 -6.24 13.11
C ASP A 62 -0.43 -5.07 12.77
N ALA A 63 -0.35 -4.04 13.62
CA ALA A 63 0.57 -2.94 13.40
C ALA A 63 2.02 -3.40 13.63
N GLN A 64 2.90 -3.17 12.66
CA GLN A 64 4.35 -3.37 12.83
C GLN A 64 4.93 -2.36 13.82
N ILE A 65 4.37 -1.14 13.86
CA ILE A 65 4.80 -0.09 14.78
C ILE A 65 3.63 0.32 15.69
N ARG A 66 3.76 0.05 16.98
CA ARG A 66 2.82 0.57 17.99
C ARG A 66 3.21 1.98 18.35
N LEU A 67 2.34 2.93 18.02
CA LEU A 67 2.61 4.35 18.18
C LEU A 67 2.38 4.81 19.62
N SER A 68 3.43 5.38 20.23
CA SER A 68 3.33 6.11 21.50
C SER A 68 3.02 7.58 21.24
N ARG A 69 3.67 8.15 20.23
CA ARG A 69 3.47 9.51 19.75
C ARG A 69 3.64 9.55 18.24
N ILE A 70 2.92 10.48 17.64
CA ILE A 70 3.07 10.82 16.23
C ILE A 70 2.82 12.32 16.10
N PHE A 71 3.38 12.94 15.08
CA PHE A 71 3.08 14.30 14.65
C PHE A 71 3.01 14.31 13.14
N ILE A 72 1.87 14.72 12.57
CA ILE A 72 1.67 14.74 11.11
C ILE A 72 1.70 16.18 10.66
N ARG A 73 2.46 16.43 9.60
CA ARG A 73 2.58 17.74 8.97
C ARG A 73 2.45 17.62 7.45
N ARG A 74 1.91 18.68 6.86
CA ARG A 74 1.88 18.85 5.40
C ARG A 74 3.30 19.11 4.93
N GLY A 75 3.72 18.33 3.93
CA GLY A 75 4.94 18.53 3.16
C GLY A 75 4.64 19.39 1.93
N ARG A 76 5.21 19.00 0.79
CA ARG A 76 4.99 19.70 -0.48
C ARG A 76 3.56 19.49 -1.01
N PRO A 77 2.98 20.49 -1.69
CA PRO A 77 1.78 20.29 -2.50
C PRO A 77 1.99 19.18 -3.54
N ILE A 78 0.90 18.50 -3.87
CA ILE A 78 0.87 17.46 -4.89
C ILE A 78 -0.42 17.54 -5.69
N ARG A 79 -0.36 16.91 -6.86
CA ARG A 79 -1.54 16.55 -7.64
C ARG A 79 -1.65 15.03 -7.68
N SER A 80 -2.81 14.49 -7.34
CA SER A 80 -3.10 13.05 -7.48
C SER A 80 -4.01 12.79 -8.68
N GLU A 81 -3.73 11.70 -9.38
CA GLU A 81 -4.60 11.13 -10.41
C GLU A 81 -4.96 9.70 -10.01
N VAL A 82 -6.23 9.35 -10.18
CA VAL A 82 -6.74 8.00 -9.91
C VAL A 82 -7.37 7.45 -11.18
N GLU A 83 -6.91 6.28 -11.59
CA GLU A 83 -7.41 5.54 -12.74
C GLU A 83 -7.94 4.19 -12.28
N GLN A 84 -9.11 3.80 -12.77
CA GLN A 84 -9.67 2.46 -12.53
C GLN A 84 -9.50 1.62 -13.79
N ILE A 85 -8.91 0.43 -13.61
CA ILE A 85 -8.67 -0.55 -14.65
C ILE A 85 -9.44 -1.81 -14.29
N ALA A 86 -10.28 -2.27 -15.20
CA ALA A 86 -10.98 -3.55 -15.09
C ALA A 86 -10.29 -4.58 -16.00
N PHE A 87 -10.12 -5.79 -15.48
CA PHE A 87 -9.61 -6.94 -16.19
C PHE A 87 -10.76 -7.92 -16.40
N THR A 88 -11.00 -8.32 -17.65
CA THR A 88 -12.05 -9.28 -18.01
C THR A 88 -11.42 -10.34 -18.88
N GLU A 89 -11.05 -11.46 -18.26
CA GLU A 89 -10.41 -12.60 -18.92
C GLU A 89 -9.24 -12.14 -19.82
N GLN A 90 -8.26 -11.49 -19.22
CA GLN A 90 -7.09 -10.98 -19.94
C GLN A 90 -5.82 -11.10 -19.10
N LEU A 91 -4.68 -10.93 -19.75
CA LEU A 91 -3.39 -10.86 -19.05
C LEU A 91 -3.36 -9.64 -18.13
N PHE A 92 -2.93 -9.87 -16.90
CA PHE A 92 -2.63 -8.80 -15.97
C PHE A 92 -1.35 -8.08 -16.40
N THR A 93 -1.50 -6.81 -16.74
CA THR A 93 -0.39 -5.93 -17.11
C THR A 93 -0.45 -4.67 -16.28
N LEU A 94 0.68 -4.26 -15.70
CA LEU A 94 0.76 -2.96 -15.05
C LEU A 94 0.76 -1.85 -16.11
N PRO A 95 -0.10 -0.83 -15.98
CA PRO A 95 -0.15 0.25 -16.94
C PRO A 95 1.16 1.02 -16.93
N GLU A 96 1.55 1.55 -18.09
CA GLU A 96 2.63 2.53 -18.13
C GLU A 96 2.27 3.78 -17.32
N ASP A 97 3.29 4.37 -16.72
CA ASP A 97 3.12 5.56 -15.88
C ASP A 97 3.44 6.81 -16.70
N PRO A 98 2.44 7.63 -17.06
CA PRO A 98 2.69 8.83 -17.83
C PRO A 98 3.49 9.85 -17.01
N GLY A 99 4.51 10.42 -17.64
CA GLY A 99 5.37 11.45 -17.04
C GLY A 99 6.38 10.88 -16.05
N SER A 100 6.47 11.50 -14.87
CA SER A 100 7.39 11.08 -13.80
C SER A 100 6.72 11.26 -12.44
N PRO A 101 5.76 10.37 -12.08
CA PRO A 101 5.11 10.43 -10.78
C PRO A 101 6.14 10.25 -9.66
N LEU A 102 5.96 11.01 -8.58
CA LEU A 102 6.70 10.85 -7.33
C LEU A 102 6.39 9.52 -6.66
N GLN A 103 5.16 9.04 -6.82
CA GLN A 103 4.68 7.81 -6.23
C GLN A 103 3.56 7.22 -7.08
N VAL A 104 3.59 5.90 -7.25
CA VAL A 104 2.53 5.11 -7.88
C VAL A 104 2.14 4.00 -6.93
N THR A 105 0.84 3.89 -6.64
CA THR A 105 0.31 2.83 -5.78
C THR A 105 -0.88 2.15 -6.43
N TYR A 106 -0.97 0.84 -6.27
CA TYR A 106 -1.98 -0.03 -6.84
C TYR A 106 -2.85 -0.59 -5.71
N THR A 107 -4.17 -0.56 -5.87
CA THR A 107 -5.11 -1.16 -4.91
C THR A 107 -6.20 -1.91 -5.67
N GLY A 108 -6.45 -3.16 -5.33
CA GLY A 108 -7.35 -3.97 -6.13
C GLY A 108 -7.47 -5.42 -5.68
N ILE A 109 -8.28 -6.14 -6.45
CA ILE A 109 -8.55 -7.56 -6.29
C ILE A 109 -8.59 -8.17 -7.68
N LEU A 110 -7.81 -9.22 -7.89
CA LEU A 110 -7.76 -10.00 -9.12
C LEU A 110 -7.92 -11.48 -8.79
N GLU A 111 -8.74 -12.17 -9.57
CA GLU A 111 -8.78 -13.61 -9.66
C GLU A 111 -7.83 -14.03 -10.77
N ILE A 112 -6.86 -14.88 -10.46
CA ILE A 112 -5.79 -15.32 -11.33
C ILE A 112 -5.95 -16.81 -11.61
N GLU A 113 -5.90 -17.20 -12.87
CA GLU A 113 -5.85 -18.57 -13.37
C GLU A 113 -4.39 -19.07 -13.43
N ASP A 114 -4.20 -20.39 -13.51
CA ASP A 114 -2.89 -21.07 -13.55
C ASP A 114 -1.94 -20.67 -12.39
N ALA A 115 -2.49 -20.36 -11.22
CA ALA A 115 -1.76 -19.80 -10.09
C ALA A 115 -0.84 -20.78 -9.33
N PHE A 116 -0.68 -22.01 -9.80
CA PHE A 116 -0.06 -23.11 -9.04
C PHE A 116 1.43 -22.89 -8.72
N ASP A 117 2.13 -22.05 -9.48
CA ASP A 117 3.54 -21.68 -9.28
C ASP A 117 3.71 -20.34 -8.56
N LEU A 118 2.62 -19.60 -8.34
CA LEU A 118 2.63 -18.32 -7.66
C LEU A 118 2.84 -18.52 -6.16
N SER A 119 3.74 -17.74 -5.58
CA SER A 119 3.95 -17.72 -4.14
C SER A 119 4.37 -16.35 -3.64
N ILE A 120 3.96 -16.03 -2.41
CA ILE A 120 4.38 -14.83 -1.68
C ILE A 120 5.10 -15.31 -0.44
N THR A 121 6.28 -14.75 -0.15
CA THR A 121 6.95 -14.96 1.13
C THR A 121 6.56 -13.81 2.05
N PRO A 122 5.64 -14.01 3.02
CA PRO A 122 5.23 -12.94 3.91
C PRO A 122 6.37 -12.55 4.85
N SER A 123 6.61 -11.26 5.02
CA SER A 123 7.41 -10.73 6.13
C SER A 123 6.50 -10.28 7.26
N VAL A 124 6.86 -10.64 8.49
CA VAL A 124 6.19 -10.15 9.71
C VAL A 124 6.74 -8.81 10.19
N GLU A 125 7.90 -8.40 9.67
CA GLU A 125 8.58 -7.15 10.06
C GLU A 125 8.06 -5.94 9.30
N GLU A 126 7.40 -6.16 8.16
CA GLU A 126 6.96 -5.14 7.21
C GLU A 126 5.50 -5.39 6.82
N TYR A 127 4.79 -4.31 6.49
CA TYR A 127 3.44 -4.41 5.95
C TYR A 127 3.49 -5.13 4.60
N GLN A 128 2.66 -6.16 4.44
CA GLN A 128 2.52 -6.90 3.18
C GLN A 128 1.45 -6.23 2.33
N PRO A 129 1.81 -5.51 1.24
CA PRO A 129 0.83 -4.83 0.41
C PRO A 129 0.09 -5.79 -0.52
N VAL A 130 0.51 -7.04 -0.63
CA VAL A 130 -0.05 -8.07 -1.51
C VAL A 130 -0.32 -9.35 -0.73
N THR A 131 -1.47 -9.96 -0.97
CA THR A 131 -1.88 -11.25 -0.40
C THR A 131 -2.42 -12.15 -1.51
N LEU A 132 -2.11 -13.45 -1.43
CA LEU A 132 -2.55 -14.47 -2.38
C LEU A 132 -3.32 -15.55 -1.61
N GLN A 133 -4.54 -15.86 -2.06
CA GLN A 133 -5.38 -16.90 -1.48
C GLN A 133 -5.81 -17.89 -2.56
N PHE A 134 -5.34 -19.13 -2.48
CA PHE A 134 -5.76 -20.20 -3.39
C PHE A 134 -7.24 -20.54 -3.18
N LEU A 135 -8.00 -20.60 -4.28
CA LEU A 135 -9.44 -20.90 -4.29
C LEU A 135 -9.72 -22.38 -4.65
N GLY A 136 -8.75 -23.06 -5.24
CA GLY A 136 -8.93 -24.39 -5.86
C GLY A 136 -8.85 -24.29 -7.38
N ASP A 137 -8.80 -25.43 -8.07
CA ASP A 137 -8.82 -25.50 -9.55
C ASP A 137 -7.84 -24.53 -10.23
N GLU A 138 -6.59 -24.52 -9.76
CA GLU A 138 -5.50 -23.67 -10.28
C GLU A 138 -5.79 -22.16 -10.22
N THR A 139 -6.81 -21.75 -9.47
CA THR A 139 -7.22 -20.35 -9.33
C THR A 139 -6.78 -19.78 -7.98
N ALA A 140 -6.34 -18.53 -7.96
CA ALA A 140 -6.03 -17.79 -6.75
C ALA A 140 -6.59 -16.36 -6.77
N LEU A 141 -6.95 -15.87 -5.59
CA LEU A 141 -7.37 -14.50 -5.37
C LEU A 141 -6.18 -13.66 -4.90
N LEU A 142 -5.71 -12.77 -5.77
CA LEU A 142 -4.71 -11.76 -5.46
C LEU A 142 -5.42 -10.50 -4.95
N ARG A 143 -5.12 -10.09 -3.72
CA ARG A 143 -5.56 -8.79 -3.18
C ARG A 143 -4.34 -7.94 -2.91
N PHE A 144 -4.43 -6.66 -3.24
CA PHE A 144 -3.34 -5.72 -3.02
C PHE A 144 -3.86 -4.36 -2.56
N THR A 145 -3.15 -3.75 -1.61
CA THR A 145 -3.51 -2.49 -1.00
C THR A 145 -2.27 -1.61 -0.91
N SER A 146 -2.32 -0.47 -1.61
CA SER A 146 -1.18 0.44 -1.75
C SER A 146 0.12 -0.25 -2.18
N ALA A 147 0.01 -1.30 -3.00
CA ALA A 147 1.15 -2.02 -3.56
C ALA A 147 1.92 -1.13 -4.53
N ARG A 148 3.22 -1.38 -4.64
CA ARG A 148 4.11 -0.78 -5.63
C ARG A 148 4.25 -1.72 -6.82
N ARG A 149 4.85 -1.22 -7.89
CA ARG A 149 5.09 -2.02 -9.10
C ARG A 149 5.91 -3.28 -8.80
N GLU A 150 6.97 -3.16 -8.01
CA GLU A 150 7.82 -4.30 -7.61
C GLU A 150 7.06 -5.38 -6.83
N ASP A 151 6.05 -4.99 -6.05
CA ASP A 151 5.23 -5.94 -5.27
C ASP A 151 4.29 -6.75 -6.19
N LEU A 152 3.93 -6.20 -7.36
CA LEU A 152 3.01 -6.80 -8.33
C LEU A 152 3.68 -7.46 -9.54
N GLN A 153 4.96 -7.16 -9.78
CA GLN A 153 5.74 -7.72 -10.88
C GLN A 153 5.71 -9.25 -10.96
N PRO A 154 5.72 -10.02 -9.85
CA PRO A 154 5.64 -11.48 -9.92
C PRO A 154 4.34 -12.03 -10.52
N PHE A 155 3.28 -11.20 -10.60
CA PHE A 155 1.97 -11.57 -11.12
C PHE A 155 1.73 -11.03 -12.53
N GLU A 156 2.66 -10.25 -13.09
CA GLU A 156 2.53 -9.76 -14.46
C GLU A 156 2.45 -10.94 -15.44
N ASN A 157 1.58 -10.81 -16.43
CA ASN A 157 1.24 -11.83 -17.43
C ASN A 157 0.49 -13.04 -16.86
N SER A 158 0.04 -13.01 -15.61
CA SER A 158 -0.97 -13.96 -15.15
C SER A 158 -2.32 -13.65 -15.81
N TYR A 159 -3.05 -14.67 -16.25
CA TYR A 159 -4.37 -14.51 -16.83
C TYR A 159 -5.44 -14.42 -15.75
N GLY A 160 -6.44 -13.57 -15.92
CA GLY A 160 -7.46 -13.43 -14.89
C GLY A 160 -8.47 -12.31 -15.10
N SER A 161 -9.23 -12.05 -14.04
CA SER A 161 -10.28 -11.03 -14.02
C SER A 161 -10.29 -10.26 -12.70
N GLY A 162 -10.83 -9.04 -12.71
CA GLY A 162 -10.99 -8.24 -11.51
C GLY A 162 -10.77 -6.76 -11.75
N GLN A 163 -10.39 -6.03 -10.71
CA GLN A 163 -10.29 -4.57 -10.76
C GLN A 163 -9.09 -4.05 -9.99
N MET A 164 -8.51 -2.98 -10.53
CA MET A 164 -7.39 -2.26 -9.97
C MET A 164 -7.65 -0.77 -10.02
N LEU A 165 -7.33 -0.08 -8.94
CA LEU A 165 -7.18 1.35 -8.87
C LEU A 165 -5.69 1.68 -8.88
N VAL A 166 -5.31 2.58 -9.78
CA VAL A 166 -3.95 3.11 -9.90
C VAL A 166 -3.98 4.55 -9.46
N ARG A 167 -3.25 4.86 -8.39
CA ARG A 167 -3.09 6.22 -7.89
C ARG A 167 -1.68 6.69 -8.22
N ARG A 168 -1.59 7.80 -8.95
CA ARG A 168 -0.34 8.46 -9.32
C ARG A 168 -0.27 9.81 -8.62
N VAL A 169 0.88 10.11 -8.03
CA VAL A 169 1.13 11.36 -7.31
C VAL A 169 2.23 12.12 -8.01
N TYR A 170 1.98 13.37 -8.36
CA TYR A 170 2.93 14.25 -9.01
C TYR A 170 3.28 15.42 -8.09
N ALA A 171 4.48 15.98 -8.29
CA ALA A 171 4.76 17.32 -7.78
C ALA A 171 3.82 18.30 -8.50
N ASP A 172 3.19 19.18 -7.74
CA ASP A 172 2.49 20.34 -8.28
C ASP A 172 3.50 21.44 -8.66
#